data_AF-A0A1F6E1M2-F1
#
_entry.id   AF-A0A1F6E1M2-F1
#
_cell.length_a   1.000
_cell.length_b   1.000
_cell.length_c   1.000
_cell.angle_alpha   90.00
_cell.angle_beta   90.00
_cell.angle_gamma   90.00
#
_symmetry.space_group_name_H-M   'P 1'
#
loop_
_entity.id
_entity.type
_entity.pdbx_description
1 polymer ?
#
loop_
_entity_poly.entity_id
_entity_poly.type
_entity_poly.pdbx_seq_one_letter_code
_entity_poly.pdbx_strand_id
1 'polypeptide(L)'
;MSWLRSHPYAASLIGAALLILLGGLIVGKRASVQPQDSSLRAWGGVGANLLNPASENAPGAPYQSGENLYTEVRGGPPFYYAPATAQIPRAEAGADDFDFDAFLGMLSSGGGSASGGGLAEGGASFDAYSFIPTGLLSTSTPPGRERTPVQQALYNYANEAASNIQTYEEIYRGAPQILKNQFEDRHDPAKNAALLGVANGLAGVGNALLSMEEIPSQAQAAHERLGKSYQEMGGKLSLIPDARGDQELIDAMLAYNATVETYVKNYVALATLLSTYGVAFSADDPGSVFTFTQGGF
;
A
#
# COMPACT_ATOMS: atom_id res chain seq x y z
N MET A 1 -56.44 -14.04 -27.66
CA MET A 1 -56.34 -13.70 -26.22
C MET A 1 -57.31 -14.47 -25.31
N SER A 2 -58.23 -15.31 -25.83
CA SER A 2 -59.14 -16.10 -24.99
C SER A 2 -58.46 -17.28 -24.27
N TRP A 3 -57.45 -17.90 -24.88
CA TRP A 3 -56.75 -19.06 -24.33
C TRP A 3 -55.97 -18.76 -23.03
N LEU A 4 -55.38 -17.57 -22.93
CA LEU A 4 -54.68 -17.08 -21.75
C LEU A 4 -55.62 -16.81 -20.56
N ARG A 5 -56.90 -16.49 -20.83
CA ARG A 5 -57.90 -16.30 -19.77
C ARG A 5 -58.39 -17.63 -19.18
N SER A 6 -58.36 -18.71 -19.96
CA SER A 6 -58.77 -20.04 -19.50
C SER A 6 -57.71 -20.82 -18.70
N HIS A 7 -56.44 -20.38 -18.69
CA HIS A 7 -55.35 -21.11 -18.03
C HIS A 7 -54.49 -20.18 -17.14
N PRO A 8 -55.03 -19.74 -15.98
CA PRO A 8 -54.34 -18.78 -15.10
C PRO A 8 -52.99 -19.30 -14.59
N TYR A 9 -52.87 -20.62 -14.35
CA TYR A 9 -51.62 -21.25 -13.90
C TYR A 9 -50.53 -21.27 -14.98
N ALA A 10 -50.91 -21.39 -16.26
CA ALA A 10 -49.95 -21.32 -17.36
C ALA A 10 -49.43 -19.88 -17.53
N ALA A 11 -50.31 -18.88 -17.34
CA ALA A 11 -49.94 -17.47 -17.36
C ALA A 11 -48.95 -17.12 -16.24
N SER A 12 -49.15 -17.65 -15.01
CA SER A 12 -48.21 -17.42 -13.90
C SER A 12 -46.86 -18.09 -14.12
N LEU A 13 -46.82 -19.29 -14.72
CA LEU A 13 -45.56 -19.97 -15.04
C LEU A 13 -44.76 -19.22 -16.10
N ILE A 14 -45.42 -18.70 -17.13
CA ILE A 14 -44.77 -17.88 -18.17
C ILE A 14 -44.23 -16.58 -17.56
N GLY A 15 -44.99 -15.93 -16.67
CA GLY A 15 -44.56 -14.72 -15.95
C GLY A 15 -43.34 -14.97 -15.06
N ALA A 16 -43.33 -16.06 -14.30
CA ALA A 16 -42.20 -16.45 -13.46
C ALA A 16 -40.95 -16.77 -14.29
N ALA A 17 -41.10 -17.50 -15.40
CA ALA A 17 -39.99 -17.81 -16.30
C ALA A 17 -39.38 -16.54 -16.92
N LEU A 18 -40.23 -15.57 -17.31
CA LEU A 18 -39.77 -14.27 -17.79
C LEU A 18 -39.01 -13.47 -16.73
N LEU A 19 -39.48 -13.47 -15.48
CA LEU A 19 -38.79 -12.79 -14.38
C LEU A 19 -37.43 -13.43 -14.08
N ILE A 20 -37.32 -14.76 -14.12
CA ILE A 20 -36.05 -15.46 -13.92
C ILE A 20 -35.08 -15.15 -15.06
N LEU A 21 -35.55 -15.14 -16.31
CA LEU A 21 -34.72 -14.78 -17.46
C LEU A 21 -34.27 -13.31 -17.40
N LEU A 22 -35.15 -12.39 -17.01
CA LEU A 22 -34.79 -10.98 -16.84
C LEU A 22 -33.77 -10.80 -15.70
N GLY A 23 -33.98 -11.49 -14.57
CA GLY A 23 -33.06 -11.50 -13.44
C GLY A 23 -31.69 -12.05 -13.83
N GLY A 24 -31.65 -13.16 -14.56
CA GLY A 24 -30.43 -13.74 -15.10
C GLY A 24 -29.69 -12.81 -16.07
N LEU A 25 -30.41 -12.07 -16.92
CA LEU A 25 -29.82 -11.07 -17.82
C LEU A 25 -29.25 -9.86 -17.07
N ILE A 26 -29.93 -9.40 -16.01
CA ILE A 26 -29.44 -8.28 -15.17
C ILE A 26 -28.20 -8.72 -14.39
N VAL A 27 -28.22 -9.93 -13.81
CA VAL A 27 -27.06 -10.49 -13.09
C VAL A 27 -25.91 -10.74 -14.06
N GLY A 28 -26.16 -11.31 -15.25
CA GLY A 28 -25.13 -11.53 -16.26
C GLY A 28 -24.47 -10.23 -16.75
N LYS A 29 -25.24 -9.15 -16.90
CA LYS A 29 -24.70 -7.81 -17.21
C LYS A 29 -23.96 -7.15 -16.05
N ARG A 30 -24.20 -7.58 -14.80
CA ARG A 30 -23.49 -7.10 -13.61
C ARG A 30 -22.33 -8.00 -13.19
N ALA A 31 -22.28 -9.25 -13.67
CA ALA A 31 -21.32 -10.26 -13.26
C ALA A 31 -20.02 -10.25 -14.09
N SER A 32 -19.94 -9.48 -15.17
CA SER A 32 -18.68 -9.22 -15.86
C SER A 32 -17.92 -8.06 -15.21
N VAL A 33 -17.66 -8.18 -13.91
CA VAL A 33 -16.47 -7.58 -13.33
C VAL A 33 -15.44 -8.71 -13.39
N GLN A 34 -14.64 -8.74 -14.46
CA GLN A 34 -13.36 -9.43 -14.36
C GLN A 34 -12.67 -8.85 -13.12
N PRO A 35 -12.13 -9.66 -12.20
CA PRO A 35 -11.24 -9.12 -11.18
C PRO A 35 -10.19 -8.32 -11.94
N GLN A 36 -10.21 -7.00 -11.77
CA GLN A 36 -9.15 -6.15 -12.31
C GLN A 36 -7.85 -6.70 -11.74
N ASP A 37 -6.87 -6.90 -12.59
CA ASP A 37 -5.50 -7.14 -12.15
C ASP A 37 -5.12 -5.99 -11.22
N SER A 38 -5.15 -6.26 -9.91
CA SER A 38 -4.75 -5.35 -8.87
C SER A 38 -3.23 -5.26 -8.93
N SER A 39 -2.72 -4.37 -9.79
CA SER A 39 -1.30 -4.04 -9.75
C SER A 39 -1.04 -3.34 -8.42
N LEU A 40 -0.39 -4.04 -7.50
CA LEU A 40 0.12 -3.51 -6.24
C LEU A 40 0.92 -2.23 -6.51
N ARG A 41 0.39 -1.10 -6.05
CA ARG A 41 1.03 0.20 -6.18
C ARG A 41 1.43 0.70 -4.81
N ALA A 42 2.57 0.21 -4.33
CA ALA A 42 3.18 0.69 -3.09
C ALA A 42 3.71 2.12 -3.27
N TRP A 43 3.61 2.93 -2.21
CA TRP A 43 4.33 4.20 -2.07
C TRP A 43 5.85 3.96 -2.15
N GLY A 44 6.42 4.05 -3.36
CA GLY A 44 7.86 3.90 -3.61
C GLY A 44 8.26 2.81 -4.59
N GLY A 45 7.32 1.99 -5.07
CA GLY A 45 7.61 0.98 -6.10
C GLY A 45 7.51 1.58 -7.50
N VAL A 46 8.60 1.53 -8.27
CA VAL A 46 8.57 1.75 -9.73
C VAL A 46 7.96 0.50 -10.37
N GLY A 47 6.65 0.34 -10.21
CA GLY A 47 5.81 -0.65 -10.89
C GLY A 47 4.92 0.08 -11.88
N ALA A 48 5.20 -0.12 -13.17
CA ALA A 48 4.52 0.54 -14.27
C ALA A 48 3.03 0.18 -14.31
N ASN A 49 2.17 1.20 -14.30
CA ASN A 49 0.93 1.19 -15.06
C ASN A 49 0.69 2.63 -15.58
N LEU A 50 1.34 2.91 -16.71
CA LEU A 50 1.33 4.20 -17.41
C LEU A 50 0.01 4.48 -18.17
N LEU A 51 -0.94 3.54 -18.17
CA LEU A 51 -2.25 3.69 -18.81
C LEU A 51 -3.31 2.92 -18.00
N ASN A 52 -4.15 3.62 -17.24
CA ASN A 52 -5.42 3.07 -16.75
C ASN A 52 -6.56 4.04 -17.08
N PRO A 53 -7.29 3.85 -18.19
CA PRO A 53 -8.51 4.57 -18.51
C PRO A 53 -9.72 3.77 -18.01
N ALA A 54 -10.01 3.80 -16.71
CA ALA A 54 -11.26 3.25 -16.17
C ALA A 54 -11.58 3.89 -14.81
N SER A 55 -12.04 5.15 -14.85
CA SER A 55 -12.72 5.78 -13.72
C SER A 55 -14.22 5.79 -13.98
N GLU A 56 -14.86 4.62 -13.97
CA GLU A 56 -16.32 4.54 -13.96
C GLU A 56 -16.77 3.34 -13.11
N ASN A 57 -17.55 3.67 -12.07
CA ASN A 57 -18.38 2.78 -11.25
C ASN A 57 -17.74 2.11 -10.03
N ALA A 58 -17.50 2.92 -8.99
CA ALA A 58 -17.69 2.48 -7.60
C ALA A 58 -19.01 3.07 -7.06
N PRO A 59 -19.93 2.26 -6.52
CA PRO A 59 -21.19 2.76 -5.98
C PRO A 59 -20.97 3.29 -4.57
N GLY A 60 -21.16 4.60 -4.33
CA GLY A 60 -21.33 5.12 -2.97
C GLY A 60 -20.88 6.54 -2.64
N ALA A 61 -20.17 7.26 -3.51
CA ALA A 61 -19.80 8.66 -3.27
C ALA A 61 -20.38 9.58 -4.35
N PRO A 62 -21.00 10.73 -4.00
CA PRO A 62 -21.42 11.71 -4.99
C PRO A 62 -20.16 12.38 -5.58
N TYR A 63 -19.55 11.75 -6.56
CA TYR A 63 -18.47 12.34 -7.35
C TYR A 63 -19.08 13.33 -8.33
N GLN A 64 -19.02 14.62 -8.00
CA GLN A 64 -19.02 15.65 -9.02
C GLN A 64 -17.75 15.46 -9.86
N SER A 65 -17.92 15.37 -11.17
CA SER A 65 -16.86 15.34 -12.18
C SER A 65 -16.08 16.65 -12.16
N GLY A 66 -15.17 16.80 -11.20
CA GLY A 66 -14.19 17.88 -11.14
C GLY A 66 -12.95 17.53 -11.96
N GLU A 67 -12.29 18.57 -12.46
CA GLU A 67 -11.05 18.49 -13.23
C GLU A 67 -9.99 17.61 -12.56
N ASN A 68 -9.33 16.77 -13.36
CA ASN A 68 -8.40 15.76 -12.88
C ASN A 68 -7.08 16.44 -12.43
N LEU A 69 -6.77 16.42 -11.14
CA LEU A 69 -5.56 17.02 -10.55
C LEU A 69 -4.25 16.59 -11.25
N TYR A 70 -4.23 15.36 -11.78
CA TYR A 70 -3.10 14.82 -12.55
C TYR A 70 -2.81 15.57 -13.85
N THR A 71 -3.83 16.13 -14.51
CA THR A 71 -3.64 16.97 -15.70
C THR A 71 -3.11 18.36 -15.36
N GLU A 72 -3.45 18.88 -14.19
CA GLU A 72 -3.03 20.21 -13.73
C GLU A 72 -1.58 20.22 -13.23
N VAL A 73 -1.15 19.19 -12.48
CA VAL A 73 0.22 19.06 -11.98
C VAL A 73 1.25 18.86 -13.10
N ARG A 74 0.85 18.26 -14.24
CA ARG A 74 1.72 18.18 -15.44
C ARG A 74 1.88 19.53 -16.16
N GLY A 75 0.98 20.48 -15.93
CA GLY A 75 1.03 21.82 -16.52
C GLY A 75 1.70 22.87 -15.63
N GLY A 76 1.95 22.55 -14.35
CA GLY A 76 2.57 23.46 -13.38
C GLY A 76 4.11 23.42 -13.40
N PRO A 77 4.77 24.49 -12.91
CA PRO A 77 6.22 24.47 -12.70
C PRO A 77 6.59 23.38 -11.67
N PRO A 78 7.78 22.75 -11.78
CA PRO A 78 8.20 21.68 -10.88
C PRO A 78 8.26 22.19 -9.43
N PHE A 79 7.55 21.52 -8.52
CA PHE A 79 7.65 21.80 -7.09
C PHE A 79 9.02 21.33 -6.58
N TYR A 80 9.89 22.29 -6.27
CA TYR A 80 11.13 22.03 -5.53
C TYR A 80 10.80 21.89 -4.05
N TYR A 81 10.91 20.67 -3.53
CA TYR A 81 10.95 20.44 -2.09
C TYR A 81 12.30 20.93 -1.57
N ALA A 82 12.33 22.11 -0.93
CA ALA A 82 13.46 22.56 -0.16
C ALA A 82 13.25 22.08 1.29
N PRO A 83 13.95 21.05 1.78
CA PRO A 83 13.85 20.66 3.18
C PRO A 83 14.29 21.84 4.04
N ALA A 84 13.47 22.20 5.02
CA ALA A 84 13.85 23.20 6.01
C ALA A 84 15.08 22.68 6.77
N THR A 85 16.22 23.34 6.60
CA THR A 85 17.40 23.14 7.46
C THR A 85 17.14 23.79 8.81
N ALA A 86 16.25 23.18 9.60
CA ALA A 86 16.13 23.50 11.01
C ALA A 86 17.31 22.83 11.73
N GLN A 87 18.22 23.64 12.26
CA GLN A 87 19.26 23.17 13.17
C GLN A 87 18.59 22.56 14.41
N ILE A 88 18.66 21.23 14.52
CA ILE A 88 18.14 20.48 15.66
C ILE A 88 19.00 20.87 16.89
N PRO A 89 18.41 21.39 17.97
CA PRO A 89 19.12 21.51 19.24
C PRO A 89 19.48 20.11 19.73
N ARG A 90 20.77 19.86 19.94
CA ARG A 90 21.31 18.61 20.46
C ARG A 90 20.72 18.34 21.84
N ALA A 91 19.73 17.45 21.92
CA ALA A 91 19.22 16.93 23.18
C ALA A 91 20.28 16.02 23.81
N GLU A 92 20.54 16.21 25.10
CA GLU A 92 21.50 15.40 25.86
C GLU A 92 21.05 13.94 25.93
N ALA A 93 21.99 13.05 25.64
CA ALA A 93 21.81 11.61 25.58
C ALA A 93 21.50 11.01 26.97
N GLY A 94 20.29 10.46 27.11
CA GLY A 94 19.97 9.45 28.13
C GLY A 94 20.22 8.06 27.54
N ALA A 95 20.91 7.21 28.29
CA ALA A 95 21.45 5.92 27.88
C ALA A 95 20.39 4.92 27.37
N ASP A 96 20.25 4.84 26.05
CA ASP A 96 20.08 3.63 25.20
C ASP A 96 19.86 4.11 23.75
N ASP A 97 20.78 4.96 23.28
CA ASP A 97 20.66 5.63 21.98
C ASP A 97 21.28 4.73 20.91
N PHE A 98 20.49 4.42 19.89
CA PHE A 98 20.87 3.55 18.78
C PHE A 98 21.97 4.22 17.95
N ASP A 99 23.14 3.59 17.86
CA ASP A 99 24.30 4.14 17.14
C ASP A 99 24.10 4.04 15.62
N PHE A 100 23.60 5.13 15.05
CA PHE A 100 23.33 5.27 13.63
C PHE A 100 24.60 5.22 12.76
N ASP A 101 25.76 5.61 13.32
CA ASP A 101 27.05 5.60 12.62
C ASP A 101 27.62 4.19 12.53
N ALA A 102 27.51 3.39 13.60
CA ALA A 102 27.84 1.97 13.58
C ALA A 102 26.94 1.20 12.58
N PHE A 103 25.67 1.57 12.49
CA PHE A 103 24.71 1.00 11.54
C PHE A 103 25.06 1.32 10.07
N LEU A 104 25.44 2.56 9.77
CA LEU A 104 25.93 2.95 8.43
C LEU A 104 27.26 2.26 8.08
N GLY A 105 28.13 2.02 9.06
CA GLY A 105 29.34 1.21 8.90
C GLY A 105 29.04 -0.25 8.53
N MET A 106 27.98 -0.83 9.08
CA MET A 106 27.55 -2.19 8.77
C MET A 106 26.93 -2.31 7.36
N LEU A 107 26.23 -1.28 6.89
CA LEU A 107 25.66 -1.24 5.53
C LEU A 107 26.70 -1.00 4.43
N SER A 108 27.82 -0.34 4.76
CA SER A 108 28.90 -0.06 3.81
C SER A 108 29.96 -1.16 3.73
N SER A 109 30.03 -2.05 4.73
CA SER A 109 30.87 -3.25 4.67
C SER A 109 30.12 -4.35 3.91
N GLY A 110 30.28 -4.35 2.58
CA GLY A 110 29.68 -5.34 1.68
C GLY A 110 29.85 -6.78 2.18
N GLY A 111 28.72 -7.49 2.26
CA GLY A 111 28.64 -8.91 2.61
C GLY A 111 29.63 -9.75 1.80
N GLY A 112 30.41 -10.55 2.52
CA GLY A 112 31.63 -11.19 2.02
C GLY A 112 31.47 -12.13 0.82
N SER A 113 32.45 -12.05 -0.08
CA SER A 113 32.86 -13.19 -0.89
C SER A 113 33.79 -14.07 -0.04
N ALA A 114 33.28 -15.22 0.40
CA ALA A 114 34.11 -16.27 0.96
C ALA A 114 35.02 -16.86 -0.14
N SER A 115 36.31 -16.88 0.15
CA SER A 115 37.35 -17.59 -0.58
C SER A 115 37.34 -19.09 -0.25
N GLY A 116 37.74 -19.93 -1.22
CA GLY A 116 38.35 -21.23 -0.93
C GLY A 116 37.92 -22.40 -1.82
N GLY A 117 38.87 -22.97 -2.57
CA GLY A 117 38.77 -24.35 -3.06
C GLY A 117 39.51 -24.67 -4.36
N GLY A 118 40.84 -24.61 -4.36
CA GLY A 118 41.66 -25.21 -5.42
C GLY A 118 41.76 -26.73 -5.24
N LEU A 119 41.66 -27.47 -6.35
CA LEU A 119 42.22 -28.82 -6.50
C LEU A 119 42.85 -28.96 -7.89
N ALA A 120 44.01 -29.60 -7.89
CA ALA A 120 44.91 -29.75 -9.02
C ALA A 120 44.58 -30.97 -9.91
N GLU A 121 44.89 -30.80 -11.20
CA GLU A 121 45.64 -31.71 -12.07
C GLU A 121 45.12 -33.14 -12.36
N GLY A 122 44.77 -33.39 -13.64
CA GLY A 122 44.84 -34.70 -14.27
C GLY A 122 43.70 -35.04 -15.22
N GLY A 123 43.88 -34.81 -16.53
CA GLY A 123 43.02 -35.40 -17.58
C GLY A 123 42.76 -34.48 -18.76
N ALA A 124 43.58 -34.61 -19.80
CA ALA A 124 43.39 -33.93 -21.08
C ALA A 124 42.16 -34.49 -21.82
N SER A 125 41.03 -33.83 -21.63
CA SER A 125 39.90 -33.85 -22.56
C SER A 125 39.48 -32.41 -22.74
N PHE A 126 39.70 -31.87 -23.94
CA PHE A 126 39.20 -30.56 -24.34
C PHE A 126 37.67 -30.59 -24.22
N ASP A 127 37.20 -30.03 -23.12
CA ASP A 127 35.78 -29.85 -22.83
C ASP A 127 35.23 -28.79 -23.78
N ALA A 128 34.78 -29.22 -24.95
CA ALA A 128 34.14 -28.36 -25.97
C ALA A 128 32.87 -27.66 -25.44
N TYR A 129 32.43 -27.99 -24.23
CA TYR A 129 31.29 -27.38 -23.54
C TYR A 129 31.69 -26.46 -22.38
N SER A 130 32.98 -26.31 -22.08
CA SER A 130 33.49 -25.38 -21.05
C SER A 130 33.37 -23.89 -21.42
N PHE A 131 33.04 -23.59 -22.68
CA PHE A 131 32.82 -22.22 -23.17
C PHE A 131 31.34 -21.83 -23.25
N ILE A 132 30.41 -22.73 -22.91
CA ILE A 132 29.03 -22.32 -22.70
C ILE A 132 28.98 -21.73 -21.30
N PRO A 133 28.66 -20.44 -21.13
CA PRO A 133 28.41 -19.90 -19.81
C PRO A 133 27.28 -20.72 -19.19
N THR A 134 27.59 -21.54 -18.19
CA THR A 134 26.62 -22.26 -17.35
C THR A 134 25.76 -21.32 -16.49
N GLY A 135 25.79 -20.01 -16.78
CA GLY A 135 25.08 -18.97 -16.06
C GLY A 135 23.68 -18.63 -16.56
N LEU A 136 23.15 -19.28 -17.61
CA LEU A 136 21.83 -18.89 -18.17
C LEU A 136 20.86 -20.05 -18.45
N LEU A 137 21.07 -21.22 -17.86
CA LEU A 137 20.03 -22.26 -17.78
C LEU A 137 19.63 -22.49 -16.33
N SER A 138 19.12 -21.43 -15.68
CA SER A 138 18.31 -21.60 -14.48
C SER A 138 16.88 -21.95 -14.92
N THR A 139 16.66 -23.21 -15.32
CA THR A 139 15.30 -23.77 -15.47
C THR A 139 14.75 -24.30 -14.14
N SER A 140 15.45 -24.08 -13.03
CA SER A 140 14.82 -24.12 -11.72
C SER A 140 14.13 -22.79 -11.51
N THR A 141 12.80 -22.75 -11.60
CA THR A 141 12.01 -21.94 -10.65
C THR A 141 12.76 -21.99 -9.32
N PRO A 142 13.25 -20.86 -8.78
CA PRO A 142 13.98 -20.88 -7.52
C PRO A 142 13.15 -21.73 -6.56
N PRO A 143 13.70 -22.81 -5.97
CA PRO A 143 12.96 -23.53 -4.94
C PRO A 143 12.52 -22.46 -3.97
N GLY A 144 11.19 -22.30 -3.82
CA GLY A 144 10.61 -21.24 -3.00
C GLY A 144 11.37 -21.25 -1.69
N ARG A 145 12.17 -20.21 -1.46
CA ARG A 145 13.22 -20.18 -0.43
C ARG A 145 12.57 -20.67 0.85
N GLU A 146 12.94 -21.85 1.34
CA GLU A 146 12.25 -22.46 2.48
C GLU A 146 12.29 -21.46 3.63
N ARG A 147 11.12 -20.90 3.97
CA ARG A 147 11.02 -19.88 5.01
C ARG A 147 11.16 -20.59 6.34
N THR A 148 12.05 -20.07 7.19
CA THR A 148 12.08 -20.49 8.59
C THR A 148 10.71 -20.20 9.26
N PRO A 149 10.35 -20.87 10.36
CA PRO A 149 9.08 -20.61 11.05
C PRO A 149 8.87 -19.14 11.41
N VAL A 150 9.93 -18.45 11.83
CA VAL A 150 9.90 -17.02 12.15
C VAL A 150 9.66 -16.17 10.90
N GLN A 151 10.33 -16.48 9.79
CA GLN A 151 10.11 -15.78 8.52
C GLN A 151 8.70 -16.00 7.98
N GLN A 152 8.15 -17.21 8.12
CA GLN A 152 6.78 -17.50 7.71
C GLN A 152 5.76 -16.72 8.55
N ALA A 153 5.96 -16.63 9.86
CA ALA A 153 5.10 -15.86 10.74
C ALA A 153 5.13 -14.36 10.39
N LEU A 154 6.32 -13.80 10.19
CA LEU A 154 6.49 -12.40 9.77
C LEU A 154 5.93 -12.12 8.38
N TYR A 155 6.05 -13.07 7.45
CA TYR A 155 5.48 -12.99 6.11
C TYR A 155 3.94 -12.94 6.15
N ASN A 156 3.31 -13.84 6.91
CA ASN A 156 1.85 -13.87 7.07
C ASN A 156 1.35 -12.57 7.70
N TYR A 157 1.99 -12.16 8.81
CA TYR A 157 1.70 -10.91 9.50
C TYR A 157 1.76 -9.69 8.56
N ALA A 158 2.83 -9.57 7.78
CA ALA A 158 3.03 -8.42 6.90
C ALA A 158 2.00 -8.38 5.76
N ASN A 159 1.61 -9.54 5.23
CA ASN A 159 0.55 -9.61 4.23
C ASN A 159 -0.81 -9.19 4.81
N GLU A 160 -1.14 -9.64 6.03
CA GLU A 160 -2.38 -9.24 6.69
C GLU A 160 -2.40 -7.74 7.02
N ALA A 161 -1.31 -7.21 7.59
CA ALA A 161 -1.17 -5.78 7.87
C ALA A 161 -1.26 -4.94 6.59
N ALA A 162 -0.59 -5.34 5.51
CA ALA A 162 -0.65 -4.65 4.23
C ALA A 162 -2.04 -4.73 3.59
N SER A 163 -2.75 -5.85 3.71
CA SER A 163 -4.11 -5.99 3.17
C SER A 163 -5.07 -5.00 3.83
N ASN A 164 -4.94 -4.76 5.14
CA ASN A 164 -5.72 -3.77 5.86
C ASN A 164 -5.43 -2.34 5.34
N ILE A 165 -4.15 -2.01 5.11
CA ILE A 165 -3.73 -0.72 4.58
C ILE A 165 -4.24 -0.52 3.14
N GLN A 166 -4.07 -1.53 2.29
CA GLN A 166 -4.48 -1.48 0.88
C GLN A 166 -5.98 -1.25 0.72
N THR A 167 -6.80 -1.89 1.54
CA THR A 167 -8.25 -1.67 1.52
C THR A 167 -8.60 -0.18 1.70
N TYR A 168 -7.91 0.51 2.62
CA TYR A 168 -8.07 1.95 2.79
C TYR A 168 -7.60 2.74 1.56
N GLU A 169 -6.43 2.41 1.01
CA GLU A 169 -5.90 3.09 -0.18
C GLU A 169 -6.82 2.93 -1.40
N GLU A 170 -7.47 1.77 -1.54
CA GLU A 170 -8.42 1.49 -2.61
C GLU A 170 -9.70 2.30 -2.47
N ILE A 171 -10.24 2.41 -1.26
CA ILE A 171 -11.43 3.22 -0.97
C ILE A 171 -11.12 4.71 -1.20
N TYR A 172 -9.93 5.16 -0.80
CA TYR A 172 -9.54 6.56 -0.79
C TYR A 172 -8.47 6.92 -1.84
N ARG A 173 -8.47 6.26 -3.02
CA ARG A 173 -7.57 6.60 -4.14
C ARG A 173 -7.63 8.09 -4.54
N GLY A 174 -8.78 8.72 -4.34
CA GLY A 174 -9.02 10.14 -4.61
C GLY A 174 -8.69 11.11 -3.47
N ALA A 175 -8.06 10.65 -2.37
CA ALA A 175 -7.77 11.48 -1.20
C ALA A 175 -7.06 12.82 -1.52
N PRO A 176 -6.08 12.90 -2.45
CA PRO A 176 -5.47 14.18 -2.81
C PRO A 176 -6.45 15.20 -3.37
N GLN A 177 -7.44 14.76 -4.17
CA GLN A 177 -8.48 15.65 -4.69
C GLN A 177 -9.43 16.10 -3.58
N ILE A 178 -9.76 15.22 -2.63
CA ILE A 178 -10.58 15.56 -1.46
C ILE A 178 -9.89 16.64 -0.63
N LEU A 179 -8.59 16.48 -0.38
CA LEU A 179 -7.76 17.47 0.32
C LEU A 179 -7.73 18.81 -0.41
N LYS A 180 -7.49 18.81 -1.73
CA LYS A 180 -7.52 20.02 -2.55
C LYS A 180 -8.88 20.71 -2.47
N ASN A 181 -9.96 19.98 -2.73
CA ASN A 181 -11.32 20.52 -2.73
C ASN A 181 -11.66 21.16 -1.38
N GLN A 182 -11.32 20.50 -0.28
CA GLN A 182 -11.56 21.03 1.06
C GLN A 182 -10.74 22.30 1.30
N PHE A 183 -9.49 22.35 0.86
CA PHE A 183 -8.64 23.52 1.03
C PHE A 183 -9.14 24.74 0.22
N GLU A 184 -9.62 24.51 -1.01
CA GLU A 184 -10.16 25.55 -1.89
C GLU A 184 -11.48 26.12 -1.41
N ASP A 185 -12.29 25.32 -0.72
CA ASP A 185 -13.63 25.69 -0.27
C ASP A 185 -13.94 25.10 1.10
N ARG A 186 -13.30 25.72 2.10
CA ARG A 186 -13.21 25.25 3.49
C ARG A 186 -14.52 25.35 4.27
N HIS A 187 -15.47 26.13 3.75
CA HIS A 187 -16.76 26.35 4.39
C HIS A 187 -17.85 25.46 3.80
N ASP A 188 -17.56 24.70 2.74
CA ASP A 188 -18.50 23.74 2.18
C ASP A 188 -18.62 22.50 3.11
N PRO A 189 -19.81 22.25 3.68
CA PRO A 189 -20.01 21.13 4.59
C PRO A 189 -19.81 19.76 3.91
N ALA A 190 -20.06 19.63 2.61
CA ALA A 190 -19.87 18.38 1.88
C ALA A 190 -18.38 18.06 1.69
N LYS A 191 -17.55 19.06 1.42
CA LYS A 191 -16.09 18.89 1.26
C LYS A 191 -15.43 18.61 2.61
N ASN A 192 -15.89 19.28 3.67
CA ASN A 192 -15.49 18.98 5.04
C ASN A 192 -15.87 17.54 5.45
N ALA A 193 -17.08 17.10 5.15
CA ALA A 193 -17.51 15.72 5.42
C ALA A 193 -16.68 14.69 4.63
N ALA A 194 -16.31 14.98 3.38
CA ALA A 194 -15.43 14.12 2.59
C ALA A 194 -14.03 13.99 3.22
N LEU A 195 -13.45 15.09 3.70
CA LEU A 195 -12.17 15.05 4.42
C LEU A 195 -12.27 14.28 5.74
N LEU A 196 -13.35 14.46 6.49
CA LEU A 196 -13.62 13.65 7.69
C LEU A 196 -13.72 12.16 7.37
N GLY A 197 -14.27 11.79 6.20
CA GLY A 197 -14.27 10.41 5.71
C GLY A 197 -12.86 9.84 5.59
N VAL A 198 -11.97 10.57 4.91
CA VAL A 198 -10.54 10.20 4.76
C VAL A 198 -9.87 10.04 6.13
N ALA A 199 -10.07 11.03 7.03
CA ALA A 199 -9.52 11.03 8.38
C ALA A 199 -9.99 9.81 9.22
N ASN A 200 -11.29 9.52 9.19
CA ASN A 200 -11.86 8.36 9.87
C ASN A 200 -11.39 7.05 9.25
N GLY A 201 -11.18 7.01 7.93
CA GLY A 201 -10.58 5.87 7.24
C GLY A 201 -9.17 5.57 7.76
N LEU A 202 -8.31 6.58 7.89
CA LEU A 202 -6.96 6.42 8.47
C LEU A 202 -7.03 5.89 9.90
N ALA A 203 -7.88 6.47 10.75
CA ALA A 203 -8.06 5.98 12.11
C ALA A 203 -8.60 4.54 12.14
N GLY A 204 -9.46 4.19 11.18
CA GLY A 204 -9.97 2.84 10.96
C GLY A 204 -8.87 1.83 10.63
N VAL A 205 -7.89 2.19 9.80
CA VAL A 205 -6.70 1.34 9.54
C VAL A 205 -5.94 1.10 10.83
N GLY A 206 -5.72 2.14 11.63
CA GLY A 206 -5.05 2.01 12.93
C GLY A 206 -5.78 1.07 13.89
N ASN A 207 -7.12 1.17 13.95
CA ASN A 207 -7.95 0.24 14.73
C ASN A 207 -7.84 -1.20 14.21
N ALA A 208 -7.91 -1.39 12.89
CA ALA A 208 -7.83 -2.71 12.27
C ALA A 208 -6.48 -3.38 12.55
N LEU A 209 -5.39 -2.64 12.40
CA LEU A 209 -4.04 -3.12 12.74
C LEU A 209 -3.99 -3.53 14.22
N LEU A 210 -4.36 -2.64 15.14
CA LEU A 210 -4.30 -2.93 16.58
C LEU A 210 -5.25 -4.05 17.05
N SER A 211 -6.21 -4.45 16.22
CA SER A 211 -7.11 -5.58 16.48
C SER A 211 -6.60 -6.92 15.95
N MET A 212 -5.47 -6.95 15.24
CA MET A 212 -4.86 -8.20 14.77
C MET A 212 -4.45 -9.10 15.95
N GLU A 213 -4.86 -10.36 15.91
CA GLU A 213 -4.60 -11.31 17.01
C GLU A 213 -3.24 -12.01 16.86
N GLU A 214 -2.83 -12.32 15.63
CA GLU A 214 -1.63 -13.10 15.33
C GLU A 214 -0.43 -12.20 14.99
N ILE A 215 0.13 -11.55 16.00
CA ILE A 215 1.32 -10.70 15.84
C ILE A 215 2.57 -11.43 16.34
N PRO A 216 3.58 -11.69 15.48
CA PRO A 216 4.84 -12.26 15.91
C PRO A 216 5.52 -11.38 16.97
N SER A 217 6.08 -11.98 18.01
CA SER A 217 6.70 -11.23 19.12
C SER A 217 7.82 -10.28 18.65
N GLN A 218 8.50 -10.63 17.56
CA GLN A 218 9.52 -9.80 16.93
C GLN A 218 8.93 -8.49 16.38
N ALA A 219 7.70 -8.51 15.86
CA ALA A 219 7.06 -7.37 15.22
C ALA A 219 6.16 -6.55 16.18
N GLN A 220 5.82 -7.08 17.36
CA GLN A 220 4.81 -6.50 18.25
C GLN A 220 5.00 -5.01 18.55
N ALA A 221 6.19 -4.59 18.95
CA ALA A 221 6.45 -3.18 19.26
C ALA A 221 6.35 -2.26 18.01
N ALA A 222 6.82 -2.72 16.86
CA ALA A 222 6.73 -1.97 15.60
C ALA A 222 5.29 -1.91 15.08
N HIS A 223 4.55 -3.02 15.23
CA HIS A 223 3.13 -3.14 14.92
C HIS A 223 2.30 -2.13 15.71
N GLU A 224 2.43 -2.12 17.04
CA GLU A 224 1.67 -1.20 17.90
C GLU A 224 1.95 0.27 17.55
N ARG A 225 3.21 0.61 17.27
CA ARG A 225 3.61 1.95 16.86
C ARG A 225 3.02 2.35 15.50
N LEU A 226 2.95 1.42 14.55
CA LEU A 226 2.33 1.65 13.25
C LEU A 226 0.82 1.83 13.37
N GLY A 227 0.14 0.96 14.12
CA GLY A 227 -1.30 1.08 14.36
C GLY A 227 -1.68 2.41 15.03
N LYS A 228 -0.93 2.81 16.06
CA LYS A 228 -1.13 4.10 16.74
C LYS A 228 -0.87 5.29 15.84
N SER A 229 0.17 5.26 14.99
CA SER A 229 0.44 6.38 14.09
C SER A 229 -0.67 6.59 13.05
N TYR A 230 -1.32 5.53 12.58
CA TYR A 230 -2.53 5.64 11.75
C TYR A 230 -3.71 6.30 12.50
N GLN A 231 -3.96 5.91 13.76
CA GLN A 231 -4.97 6.57 14.60
C GLN A 231 -4.67 8.05 14.80
N GLU A 232 -3.42 8.39 15.11
CA GLU A 232 -2.99 9.77 15.34
C GLU A 232 -3.09 10.62 14.07
N MET A 233 -2.63 10.11 12.91
CA MET A 233 -2.79 10.78 11.63
C MET A 233 -4.26 11.06 11.32
N GLY A 234 -5.13 10.05 11.47
CA GLY A 234 -6.57 10.22 11.27
C GLY A 234 -7.16 11.27 12.22
N GLY A 235 -6.82 11.20 13.51
CA GLY A 235 -7.30 12.14 14.52
C GLY A 235 -6.80 13.57 14.33
N LYS A 236 -5.59 13.79 13.78
CA LYS A 236 -5.10 15.13 13.43
C LYS A 236 -5.70 15.64 12.12
N LEU A 237 -5.87 14.76 11.13
CA LEU A 237 -6.49 15.13 9.86
C LEU A 237 -7.94 15.59 10.05
N SER A 238 -8.68 14.98 10.98
CA SER A 238 -10.06 15.35 11.26
C SER A 238 -10.24 16.74 11.89
N LEU A 239 -9.16 17.36 12.38
CA LEU A 239 -9.22 18.71 12.96
C LEU A 239 -9.16 19.81 11.90
N ILE A 240 -8.70 19.51 10.69
CA ILE A 240 -8.55 20.49 9.61
C ILE A 240 -9.90 21.14 9.22
N PRO A 241 -11.00 20.38 9.05
CA PRO A 241 -12.32 20.97 8.81
C PRO A 241 -12.88 21.88 9.91
N ASP A 242 -12.42 21.70 11.16
CA ASP A 242 -12.94 22.46 12.31
C ASP A 242 -12.24 23.82 12.49
N ALA A 243 -11.10 24.02 11.83
CA ALA A 243 -10.36 25.27 11.86
C ALA A 243 -11.15 26.41 11.18
N ARG A 244 -11.42 27.48 11.93
CA ARG A 244 -12.23 28.62 11.43
C ARG A 244 -11.37 29.78 10.96
N GLY A 245 -10.15 29.90 11.48
CA GLY A 245 -9.17 30.91 11.08
C GLY A 245 -8.00 30.33 10.29
N ASP A 246 -7.33 31.17 9.49
CA ASP A 246 -6.15 30.77 8.73
C ASP A 246 -5.02 30.25 9.63
N GLN A 247 -4.81 30.86 10.81
CA GLN A 247 -3.81 30.40 11.76
C GLN A 247 -4.15 29.02 12.33
N GLU A 248 -5.41 28.80 12.72
CA GLU A 248 -5.88 27.50 13.24
C GLU A 248 -5.73 26.41 12.18
N LEU A 249 -5.98 26.75 10.90
CA LEU A 249 -5.82 25.83 9.78
C LEU A 249 -4.35 25.44 9.59
N ILE A 250 -3.45 26.43 9.59
CA ILE A 250 -2.01 26.20 9.49
C ILE A 250 -1.54 25.31 10.65
N ASP A 251 -1.97 25.61 11.87
CA ASP A 251 -1.60 24.84 13.06
C ASP A 251 -2.12 23.39 12.98
N ALA A 252 -3.35 23.18 12.49
CA ALA A 252 -3.92 21.85 12.27
C ALA A 252 -3.15 21.07 11.18
N MET A 253 -2.80 21.71 10.07
CA MET A 253 -1.99 21.11 9.01
C MET A 253 -0.59 20.74 9.50
N LEU A 254 0.07 21.61 10.28
CA LEU A 254 1.38 21.33 10.87
C LEU A 254 1.30 20.17 11.87
N ALA A 255 0.25 20.11 12.69
CA ALA A 255 0.02 19.00 13.61
C ALA A 255 -0.18 17.66 12.87
N TYR A 256 -0.93 17.67 11.76
CA TYR A 256 -1.05 16.50 10.89
C TYR A 256 0.31 16.10 10.28
N ASN A 257 1.04 17.04 9.70
CA ASN A 257 2.36 16.75 9.11
C ASN A 257 3.34 16.14 10.12
N ALA A 258 3.37 16.64 11.36
CA ALA A 258 4.18 16.07 12.43
C ALA A 258 3.82 14.59 12.71
N THR A 259 2.54 14.24 12.69
CA THR A 259 2.11 12.83 12.84
C THR A 259 2.48 11.97 11.62
N VAL A 260 2.47 12.53 10.42
CA VAL A 260 2.92 11.83 9.20
C VAL A 260 4.41 11.50 9.29
N GLU A 261 5.25 12.39 9.81
CA GLU A 261 6.67 12.10 10.01
C GLU A 261 6.88 10.93 11.00
N THR A 262 6.14 10.91 12.10
CA THR A 262 6.17 9.78 13.05
C THR A 262 5.68 8.49 12.39
N TYR A 263 4.61 8.55 11.59
CA TYR A 263 4.14 7.42 10.80
C TYR A 263 5.22 6.87 9.88
N VAL A 264 5.89 7.73 9.09
CA VAL A 264 6.94 7.30 8.15
C VAL A 264 8.08 6.62 8.90
N LYS A 265 8.52 7.16 10.05
CA LYS A 265 9.56 6.52 10.88
C LYS A 265 9.14 5.13 11.35
N ASN A 266 7.90 4.98 11.84
CA ASN A 266 7.37 3.70 12.30
C ASN A 266 7.19 2.69 11.16
N TYR A 267 6.73 3.15 9.99
CA TYR A 267 6.59 2.33 8.79
C TYR A 267 7.95 1.79 8.32
N VAL A 268 8.94 2.69 8.20
CA VAL A 268 10.31 2.32 7.80
C VAL A 268 10.93 1.37 8.81
N ALA A 269 10.70 1.57 10.11
CA ALA A 269 11.17 0.66 11.15
C ALA A 269 10.59 -0.76 10.97
N LEU A 270 9.29 -0.88 10.66
CA LEU A 270 8.66 -2.18 10.40
C LEU A 270 9.21 -2.84 9.12
N ALA A 271 9.31 -2.08 8.03
CA ALA A 271 9.87 -2.55 6.77
C ALA A 271 11.33 -3.03 6.94
N THR A 272 12.13 -2.27 7.70
CA THR A 272 13.52 -2.62 8.03
C THR A 272 13.59 -3.89 8.87
N LEU A 273 12.68 -4.05 9.83
CA LEU A 273 12.58 -5.28 10.63
C LEU A 273 12.34 -6.49 9.72
N LEU A 274 11.34 -6.41 8.84
CA LEU A 274 11.03 -7.49 7.89
C LEU A 274 12.24 -7.82 6.99
N SER A 275 12.94 -6.79 6.49
CA SER A 275 14.17 -6.97 5.71
C SER A 275 15.31 -7.60 6.53
N THR A 276 15.47 -7.24 7.80
CA THR A 276 16.51 -7.78 8.69
C THR A 276 16.30 -9.27 8.95
N TYR A 277 15.04 -9.71 9.06
CA TYR A 277 14.69 -11.12 9.15
C TYR A 277 14.74 -11.85 7.79
N GLY A 278 15.08 -11.17 6.71
CA GLY A 278 15.18 -11.74 5.37
C GLY A 278 13.82 -12.15 4.79
N VAL A 279 12.73 -11.52 5.22
CA VAL A 279 11.39 -11.77 4.68
C VAL A 279 11.32 -11.18 3.28
N ALA A 280 11.04 -12.05 2.29
CA ALA A 280 10.89 -11.67 0.90
C ALA A 280 9.45 -11.91 0.44
N PHE A 281 8.95 -10.95 -0.34
CA PHE A 281 7.62 -10.92 -0.92
C PHE A 281 7.73 -11.01 -2.44
N SER A 282 6.78 -11.70 -3.06
CA SER A 282 6.54 -11.60 -4.49
C SER A 282 5.87 -10.27 -4.83
N ALA A 283 5.91 -9.86 -6.10
CA ALA A 283 5.28 -8.62 -6.55
C ALA A 283 3.76 -8.59 -6.34
N ASP A 284 3.12 -9.77 -6.28
CA ASP A 284 1.69 -9.94 -6.08
C ASP A 284 1.28 -10.07 -4.60
N ASP A 285 2.25 -10.11 -3.69
CA ASP A 285 1.96 -10.20 -2.26
C ASP A 285 1.60 -8.82 -1.70
N PRO A 286 0.55 -8.69 -0.88
CA PRO A 286 0.23 -7.43 -0.22
C PRO A 286 1.41 -6.84 0.55
N GLY A 287 2.16 -7.69 1.26
CA GLY A 287 3.33 -7.31 2.06
C GLY A 287 4.51 -6.77 1.26
N SER A 288 4.47 -6.84 -0.07
CA SER A 288 5.49 -6.23 -0.94
C SER A 288 5.67 -4.73 -0.71
N VAL A 289 4.63 -4.05 -0.19
CA VAL A 289 4.69 -2.62 0.20
C VAL A 289 5.79 -2.34 1.24
N PHE A 290 6.15 -3.32 2.06
CA PHE A 290 7.19 -3.20 3.09
C PHE A 290 8.59 -3.51 2.56
N THR A 291 8.76 -3.70 1.25
CA THR A 291 10.07 -3.93 0.64
C THR A 291 10.60 -2.67 -0.02
N PHE A 292 11.82 -2.30 0.33
CA PHE A 292 12.57 -1.29 -0.41
C PHE A 292 13.45 -2.03 -1.44
N THR A 293 12.99 -2.11 -2.68
CA THR A 293 13.88 -2.55 -3.76
C THR A 293 14.92 -1.45 -3.98
N GLN A 294 16.20 -1.73 -3.74
CA GLN A 294 17.27 -0.89 -4.29
C GLN A 294 17.13 -0.90 -5.81
N GLY A 295 16.58 0.19 -6.36
CA GLY A 295 16.70 0.45 -7.79
C GLY A 295 18.20 0.58 -8.08
N GLY A 296 18.76 -0.38 -8.81
CA GLY A 296 20.09 -0.21 -9.38
C GLY A 296 20.07 1.04 -10.25
N PHE A 297 20.85 2.04 -9.86
CA PHE A 297 21.23 3.16 -10.73
C PHE A 297 22.34 2.70 -11.68
#